data_AF-A0AAV7IWE0-F1
#
_entry.id   AF-A0AAV7IWE0-F1
#
_cell.length_a   1.000
_cell.length_b   1.000
_cell.length_c   1.000
_cell.angle_alpha   90.00
_cell.angle_beta   90.00
_cell.angle_gamma   90.00
#
_symmetry.space_group_name_H-M   'P 1'
#
loop_
_entity.id
_entity.type
_entity.pdbx_description
1 polymer ?
#
loop_
_entity_poly.entity_id
_entity_poly.type
_entity_poly.pdbx_seq_one_letter_code
_entity_poly.pdbx_strand_id
1 'polypeptide(L)'
;MEIVSMVKDGMIEDWDMFEHLAEYTYKQRLHALSEHHPILMSECPWNTRPKREKLLELMFEKFNVPAMYICKNAVLAAYANGRSTAMVVDSGATHTSAVPVHDGYVITQGIVKSPLGGDFITMQCRQFFEEKNIELTPACLISSKDVVRERDPPRWTKKPGLQPTSSWLNYMVREVLQDFQMNCLQVADNPYDEDAANALPMKHFEFPTGYNDDYGAIRLMIPEALFDPSNVKGVGTSILGVGPLVTTSVGMCDMDIRPSLYGSVVVTGGNSCLQGFSDRLNRDLASKTPPSMRLKIISANSLNERRFGAWIGGSILSSLGSFQQMWLSRHEYEESGKIILDRCT
;
A
#
# COMPACT_ATOMS: atom_id res chain seq x y z
N MET A 1 9.21 5.96 23.96
CA MET A 1 8.25 6.61 23.06
C MET A 1 7.36 5.52 22.51
N GLU A 2 6.08 5.48 22.85
CA GLU A 2 5.18 4.49 22.25
C GLU A 2 4.84 4.84 20.82
N ILE A 3 4.62 3.82 19.99
CA ILE A 3 4.25 3.95 18.59
C ILE A 3 2.96 3.16 18.42
N VAL A 4 1.92 3.82 17.94
CA VAL A 4 0.63 3.21 17.67
C VAL A 4 0.18 3.60 16.27
N SER A 5 -0.67 2.78 15.64
CA SER A 5 -1.24 3.07 14.33
C SER A 5 -2.61 3.69 14.50
N MET A 6 -2.86 4.82 13.84
CA MET A 6 -4.21 5.41 13.77
C MET A 6 -5.09 4.74 12.72
N VAL A 7 -4.50 3.97 11.80
CA VAL A 7 -5.20 3.35 10.67
C VAL A 7 -5.17 1.83 10.80
N LYS A 8 -6.31 1.19 10.49
CA LYS A 8 -6.44 -0.26 10.32
C LYS A 8 -7.25 -0.54 9.05
N ASP A 9 -6.76 -1.45 8.21
CA ASP A 9 -7.40 -1.84 6.94
C ASP A 9 -7.75 -0.65 6.02
N GLY A 10 -6.94 0.41 6.06
CA GLY A 10 -7.15 1.65 5.29
C GLY A 10 -8.17 2.62 5.90
N MET A 11 -8.71 2.33 7.08
CA MET A 11 -9.69 3.15 7.78
C MET A 11 -9.12 3.75 9.07
N ILE A 12 -9.56 4.97 9.41
CA ILE A 12 -9.21 5.62 10.68
C ILE A 12 -9.88 4.85 11.82
N GLU A 13 -9.10 4.40 12.81
CA GLU A 13 -9.58 3.77 14.05
C GLU A 13 -9.35 4.67 15.25
N ASP A 14 -8.15 5.24 15.39
CA ASP A 14 -7.81 6.16 16.46
C ASP A 14 -8.02 7.60 15.98
N TRP A 15 -9.17 8.15 16.36
CA TRP A 15 -9.59 9.49 15.96
C TRP A 15 -8.88 10.59 16.73
N ASP A 16 -8.50 10.34 17.98
CA ASP A 16 -7.78 11.31 18.79
C ASP A 16 -6.36 11.47 18.22
N MET A 17 -5.72 10.37 17.84
CA MET A 17 -4.44 10.44 17.14
C MET A 17 -4.55 11.11 15.77
N PHE A 18 -5.59 10.76 14.99
CA PHE A 18 -5.81 11.37 13.68
C PHE A 18 -5.97 12.89 13.79
N GLU A 19 -6.70 13.37 14.80
CA GLU A 19 -6.86 14.78 15.09
C GLU A 19 -5.52 15.45 15.42
N HIS A 20 -4.72 14.88 16.33
CA HIS A 20 -3.38 15.41 16.63
C HIS A 20 -2.48 15.46 15.40
N LEU A 21 -2.57 14.45 14.52
CA LEU A 21 -1.82 14.43 13.27
C LEU A 21 -2.31 15.52 12.30
N ALA A 22 -3.61 15.74 12.18
CA ALA A 22 -4.18 16.80 11.36
C ALA A 22 -3.75 18.18 11.88
N GLU A 23 -3.80 18.41 13.19
CA GLU A 23 -3.30 19.64 13.80
C GLU A 23 -1.80 19.85 13.54
N TYR A 24 -0.99 18.81 13.74
CA TYR A 24 0.43 18.85 13.44
C TYR A 24 0.68 19.15 11.96
N THR A 25 -0.11 18.58 11.06
CA THR A 25 0.01 18.80 9.62
C THR A 25 -0.27 20.26 9.27
N TYR A 26 -1.38 20.83 9.72
CA TYR A 26 -1.70 22.24 9.48
C TYR A 26 -0.67 23.19 10.12
N LYS A 27 -0.32 22.98 11.39
CA LYS A 27 0.55 23.91 12.16
C LYS A 27 2.02 23.80 11.78
N GLN A 28 2.54 22.57 11.63
CA GLN A 28 3.99 22.29 11.55
C GLN A 28 4.47 21.86 10.16
N ARG A 29 3.58 21.41 9.27
CA ARG A 29 3.97 20.97 7.91
C ARG A 29 3.51 21.93 6.83
N LEU A 30 2.26 22.36 6.87
CA LEU A 30 1.67 23.24 5.88
C LEU A 30 1.79 24.72 6.27
N HIS A 31 1.94 25.02 7.56
CA HIS A 31 1.93 26.38 8.10
C HIS A 31 0.70 27.18 7.63
N ALA A 32 -0.46 26.54 7.67
CA ALA A 32 -1.71 27.04 7.11
C ALA A 32 -2.88 26.88 8.11
N LEU A 33 -3.84 27.78 8.03
CA LEU A 33 -5.08 27.72 8.81
C LEU A 33 -6.12 26.89 8.06
N SER A 34 -6.65 25.84 8.70
CA SER A 34 -7.61 24.92 8.09
C SER A 34 -8.87 25.62 7.55
N GLU A 35 -9.31 26.68 8.22
CA GLU A 35 -10.47 27.49 7.82
C GLU A 35 -10.33 28.23 6.47
N HIS A 36 -9.10 28.37 5.95
CA HIS A 36 -8.86 29.02 4.66
C HIS A 36 -8.68 28.04 3.50
N HIS A 37 -8.66 26.72 3.77
CA HIS A 37 -8.26 25.74 2.76
C HIS A 37 -9.25 24.57 2.69
N PRO A 38 -9.88 24.33 1.52
CA PRO A 38 -10.67 23.13 1.33
C PRO A 38 -9.78 21.89 1.38
N ILE A 39 -10.35 20.75 1.81
CA ILE A 39 -9.59 19.51 1.97
C ILE A 39 -10.20 18.35 1.17
N LEU A 40 -9.38 17.70 0.35
CA LEU A 40 -9.70 16.42 -0.26
C LEU A 40 -9.07 15.30 0.56
N MET A 41 -9.89 14.37 1.03
CA MET A 41 -9.45 13.18 1.75
C MET A 41 -9.64 11.95 0.87
N SER A 42 -8.60 11.12 0.77
CA SER A 42 -8.72 9.80 0.16
C SER A 42 -9.27 8.79 1.17
N GLU A 43 -10.06 7.82 0.68
CA GLU A 43 -10.55 6.71 1.51
C GLU A 43 -10.45 5.36 0.79
N CYS A 44 -10.44 4.27 1.56
CA CYS A 44 -10.56 2.95 0.97
C CYS A 44 -12.00 2.70 0.45
N PRO A 45 -12.19 1.93 -0.62
CA PRO A 45 -13.52 1.71 -1.21
C PRO A 45 -14.54 0.99 -0.30
N TRP A 46 -14.07 0.31 0.74
CA TRP A 46 -14.88 -0.39 1.75
C TRP A 46 -14.99 0.39 3.07
N ASN A 47 -14.73 1.71 3.05
CA ASN A 47 -14.95 2.54 4.23
C ASN A 47 -16.43 2.54 4.62
N THR A 48 -16.71 2.75 5.91
CA THR A 48 -18.07 2.68 6.45
C THR A 48 -18.67 4.07 6.59
N ARG A 49 -20.00 4.18 6.40
CA ARG A 49 -20.71 5.46 6.58
C ARG A 49 -20.43 6.12 7.93
N PRO A 50 -20.47 5.42 9.09
CA PRO A 50 -20.19 6.05 10.39
C PRO A 50 -18.80 6.68 10.48
N LYS A 51 -17.78 6.06 9.88
CA LYS A 51 -16.42 6.62 9.85
C LYS A 51 -16.34 7.84 8.94
N ARG A 52 -17.04 7.82 7.80
CA ARG A 52 -17.14 8.99 6.89
C ARG A 52 -17.85 10.16 7.57
N GLU A 53 -18.93 9.89 8.28
CA GLU A 53 -19.67 10.89 9.07
C GLU A 53 -18.82 11.50 10.18
N LYS A 54 -18.05 10.68 10.90
CA LYS A 54 -17.13 11.17 11.93
C LYS A 54 -15.99 12.01 11.36
N LEU A 55 -15.46 11.65 10.20
CA LEU A 55 -14.47 12.47 9.50
C LEU A 55 -15.05 13.83 9.10
N LEU A 56 -16.27 13.83 8.56
CA LEU A 56 -16.96 15.05 8.14
C LEU A 56 -17.20 16.01 9.32
N GLU A 57 -17.75 15.47 10.41
CA GLU A 57 -17.98 16.18 11.67
C GLU A 57 -16.68 16.82 12.19
N LEU A 58 -15.61 16.02 12.29
CA LEU A 58 -14.32 16.50 12.75
C LEU A 58 -13.79 17.65 11.88
N MET A 59 -13.84 17.50 10.56
CA MET A 59 -13.25 18.50 9.66
C MET A 59 -14.06 19.80 9.60
N PHE A 60 -15.40 19.74 9.59
CA PHE A 60 -16.22 20.95 9.57
C PHE A 60 -16.37 21.61 10.94
N GLU A 61 -16.62 20.84 12.00
CA GLU A 61 -16.95 21.41 13.30
C GLU A 61 -15.70 21.81 14.09
N LYS A 62 -14.65 20.99 14.05
CA LYS A 62 -13.41 21.27 14.79
C LYS A 62 -12.38 22.02 13.97
N PHE A 63 -12.07 21.53 12.76
CA PHE A 63 -11.07 22.18 11.90
C PHE A 63 -11.64 23.34 11.08
N ASN A 64 -12.96 23.56 11.10
CA ASN A 64 -13.60 24.68 10.44
C ASN A 64 -13.31 24.77 8.93
N VAL A 65 -13.04 23.64 8.25
CA VAL A 65 -12.68 23.68 6.82
C VAL A 65 -13.82 24.30 6.00
N PRO A 66 -13.52 25.14 4.99
CA PRO A 66 -14.54 25.84 4.22
C PRO A 66 -15.30 24.87 3.31
N ALA A 67 -14.62 23.83 2.81
CA ALA A 67 -15.21 22.77 2.03
C ALA A 67 -14.38 21.47 2.13
N MET A 68 -15.03 20.33 1.88
CA MET A 68 -14.43 19.01 1.93
C MET A 68 -14.89 18.16 0.74
N TYR A 69 -14.06 17.23 0.29
CA TYR A 69 -14.49 16.12 -0.55
C TYR A 69 -13.80 14.83 -0.12
N ILE A 70 -14.54 13.72 -0.14
CA ILE A 70 -13.99 12.40 0.15
C ILE A 70 -14.02 11.59 -1.14
N CYS A 71 -12.88 11.05 -1.56
CA CYS A 71 -12.77 10.29 -2.80
C CYS A 71 -12.08 8.95 -2.57
N LYS A 72 -12.59 7.89 -3.20
CA LYS A 72 -12.00 6.55 -3.12
C LYS A 72 -10.60 6.56 -3.74
N ASN A 73 -9.62 6.02 -3.01
CA ASN A 73 -8.22 5.96 -3.41
C ASN A 73 -7.99 5.32 -4.79
N ALA A 74 -8.79 4.32 -5.16
CA ALA A 74 -8.73 3.65 -6.46
C ALA A 74 -9.10 4.61 -7.60
N VAL A 75 -10.14 5.43 -7.43
CA VAL A 75 -10.54 6.45 -8.40
C VAL A 75 -9.40 7.45 -8.60
N LEU A 76 -8.82 7.92 -7.49
CA LEU A 76 -7.67 8.82 -7.53
C LEU A 76 -6.45 8.19 -8.23
N ALA A 77 -6.13 6.93 -7.93
CA ALA A 77 -5.03 6.22 -8.58
C ALA A 77 -5.25 6.03 -10.10
N ALA A 78 -6.49 5.80 -10.53
CA ALA A 78 -6.86 5.77 -11.95
C ALA A 78 -6.66 7.15 -12.61
N TYR A 79 -7.12 8.22 -11.96
CA TYR A 79 -6.93 9.59 -12.44
C TYR A 79 -5.46 10.01 -12.52
N ALA A 80 -4.62 9.60 -11.56
CA ALA A 80 -3.19 9.83 -11.61
C ALA A 80 -2.52 9.25 -12.87
N ASN A 81 -3.14 8.23 -13.47
CA ASN A 81 -2.69 7.58 -14.70
C ASN A 81 -3.53 7.99 -15.94
N GLY A 82 -4.35 9.04 -15.83
CA GLY A 82 -5.17 9.56 -16.93
C GLY A 82 -6.25 8.57 -17.38
N ARG A 83 -6.90 7.88 -16.44
CA ARG A 83 -7.95 6.90 -16.70
C ARG A 83 -9.20 7.19 -15.87
N SER A 84 -10.35 7.27 -16.53
CA SER A 84 -11.67 7.28 -15.90
C SER A 84 -12.21 5.86 -15.67
N THR A 85 -11.82 4.91 -16.52
CA THR A 85 -12.14 3.48 -16.39
C THR A 85 -10.83 2.68 -16.28
N ALA A 86 -10.68 1.90 -15.21
CA ALA A 86 -9.50 1.11 -14.93
C ALA A 86 -9.78 -0.02 -13.94
N MET A 87 -9.06 -1.13 -14.08
CA MET A 87 -8.92 -2.10 -13.00
C MET A 87 -7.73 -1.68 -12.12
N VAL A 88 -7.98 -1.18 -10.92
CA VAL A 88 -6.92 -0.68 -10.03
C VAL A 88 -6.45 -1.79 -9.10
N VAL A 89 -5.17 -2.14 -9.20
CA VAL A 89 -4.48 -3.10 -8.36
C VAL A 89 -3.60 -2.34 -7.38
N ASP A 90 -4.08 -2.21 -6.14
CA ASP A 90 -3.36 -1.53 -5.07
C ASP A 90 -2.75 -2.57 -4.11
N SER A 91 -1.44 -2.75 -4.17
CA SER A 91 -0.68 -3.59 -3.24
C SER A 91 -0.02 -2.70 -2.18
N GLY A 92 -0.71 -2.55 -1.04
CA GLY A 92 -0.32 -1.71 0.08
C GLY A 92 0.39 -2.49 1.19
N ALA A 93 0.39 -1.93 2.41
CA ALA A 93 0.98 -2.57 3.58
C ALA A 93 0.12 -3.74 4.09
N THR A 94 -1.15 -3.48 4.41
CA THR A 94 -2.02 -4.47 5.08
C THR A 94 -2.66 -5.49 4.13
N HIS A 95 -2.82 -5.15 2.85
CA HIS A 95 -3.51 -5.99 1.87
C HIS A 95 -3.13 -5.59 0.44
N THR A 96 -3.46 -6.48 -0.49
CA THR A 96 -3.56 -6.18 -1.92
C THR A 96 -5.03 -6.20 -2.34
N SER A 97 -5.46 -5.23 -3.14
CA SER A 97 -6.84 -5.13 -3.61
C SER A 97 -6.93 -4.91 -5.12
N ALA A 98 -7.99 -5.46 -5.72
CA ALA A 98 -8.40 -5.21 -7.09
C ALA A 98 -9.75 -4.50 -7.05
N VAL A 99 -9.78 -3.28 -7.58
CA VAL A 99 -10.92 -2.38 -7.50
C VAL A 99 -11.27 -1.91 -8.91
N PRO A 100 -12.41 -2.34 -9.47
CA PRO A 100 -12.87 -1.86 -10.77
C PRO A 100 -13.41 -0.44 -10.63
N VAL A 101 -12.87 0.45 -11.45
CA VAL A 101 -13.35 1.82 -11.63
C VAL A 101 -13.93 1.93 -13.04
N HIS A 102 -15.14 2.45 -13.15
CA HIS A 102 -15.80 2.73 -14.42
C HIS A 102 -16.38 4.14 -14.40
N ASP A 103 -15.95 4.96 -15.36
CA ASP A 103 -16.34 6.36 -15.54
C ASP A 103 -16.25 7.21 -14.25
N GLY A 104 -15.19 6.97 -13.48
CA GLY A 104 -14.90 7.68 -12.23
C GLY A 104 -15.58 7.09 -10.99
N TYR A 105 -16.37 6.02 -11.13
CA TYR A 105 -17.07 5.37 -10.03
C TYR A 105 -16.49 3.99 -9.73
N VAL A 106 -16.44 3.62 -8.44
CA VAL A 106 -16.06 2.25 -8.05
C VAL A 106 -17.25 1.31 -8.18
N ILE A 107 -17.03 0.19 -8.86
CA ILE A 107 -17.99 -0.91 -8.95
C ILE A 107 -17.85 -1.76 -7.69
N THR A 108 -18.70 -1.47 -6.70
CA THR A 108 -18.59 -2.02 -5.34
C THR A 108 -18.63 -3.55 -5.27
N GLN A 109 -19.48 -4.18 -6.07
CA GLN A 109 -19.60 -5.64 -6.15
C GLN A 109 -18.34 -6.31 -6.74
N GLY A 110 -17.51 -5.57 -7.48
CA GLY A 110 -16.27 -6.08 -8.05
C GLY A 110 -15.05 -5.89 -7.17
N ILE A 111 -15.19 -5.34 -5.96
CA ILE A 111 -14.05 -5.16 -5.04
C ILE A 111 -13.60 -6.52 -4.51
N VAL A 112 -12.33 -6.87 -4.77
CA VAL A 112 -11.71 -8.10 -4.25
C VAL A 112 -10.45 -7.74 -3.48
N LYS A 113 -10.23 -8.37 -2.32
CA LYS A 113 -9.09 -8.13 -1.44
C LYS A 113 -8.40 -9.42 -1.06
N SER A 114 -7.10 -9.33 -0.85
CA SER A 114 -6.26 -10.38 -0.29
C SER A 114 -5.42 -9.80 0.85
N PRO A 115 -5.29 -10.49 2.00
CA PRO A 115 -4.48 -10.02 3.13
C PRO A 115 -2.96 -10.03 2.83
N LEU A 116 -2.56 -10.44 1.63
CA LEU A 116 -1.18 -10.48 1.18
C LEU A 116 -0.72 -9.09 0.75
N GLY A 117 -0.15 -8.32 1.68
CA GLY A 117 0.48 -7.02 1.45
C GLY A 117 1.91 -6.97 1.96
N GLY A 118 2.48 -5.76 2.07
CA GLY A 118 3.84 -5.55 2.57
C GLY A 118 4.08 -5.98 4.03
N ASP A 119 3.07 -5.91 4.90
CA ASP A 119 3.18 -6.39 6.28
C ASP A 119 3.34 -7.92 6.32
N PHE A 120 2.65 -8.62 5.42
CA PHE A 120 2.79 -10.07 5.25
C PHE A 120 4.20 -10.44 4.76
N ILE A 121 4.75 -9.70 3.77
CA ILE A 121 6.13 -9.92 3.29
C ILE A 121 7.15 -9.64 4.39
N THR A 122 6.95 -8.56 5.15
CA THR A 122 7.77 -8.24 6.32
C THR A 122 7.76 -9.37 7.35
N MET A 123 6.59 -9.95 7.62
CA MET A 123 6.45 -11.09 8.52
C MET A 123 7.20 -12.32 8.00
N GLN A 124 7.12 -12.62 6.69
CA GLN A 124 7.87 -13.73 6.09
C GLN A 124 9.39 -13.52 6.19
N CYS A 125 9.89 -12.31 5.92
CA CYS A 125 11.30 -11.98 6.13
C CYS A 125 11.71 -12.16 7.59
N ARG A 126 10.91 -11.66 8.54
CA ARG A 126 11.18 -11.82 9.98
C ARG A 126 11.30 -13.29 10.36
N GLN A 127 10.31 -14.10 9.98
CA GLN A 127 10.30 -15.53 10.28
C GLN A 127 11.55 -16.23 9.72
N PHE A 128 11.92 -15.94 8.48
CA PHE A 128 13.13 -16.49 7.87
C PHE A 128 14.39 -16.17 8.67
N PHE A 129 14.57 -14.91 9.09
CA PHE A 129 15.75 -14.52 9.87
C PHE A 129 15.75 -15.10 11.28
N GLU A 130 14.58 -15.21 11.92
CA GLU A 130 14.43 -15.88 13.22
C GLU A 130 14.80 -17.37 13.12
N GLU A 131 14.34 -18.08 12.08
CA GLU A 131 14.70 -19.49 11.82
C GLU A 131 16.21 -19.68 11.56
N LYS A 132 16.88 -18.66 11.01
CA LYS A 132 18.33 -18.66 10.77
C LYS A 132 19.15 -18.14 11.96
N ASN A 133 18.50 -17.76 13.07
CA ASN A 133 19.14 -17.13 14.23
C ASN A 133 19.93 -15.85 13.87
N ILE A 134 19.44 -15.08 12.89
CA ILE A 134 20.02 -13.80 12.49
C ILE A 134 19.41 -12.68 13.34
N GLU A 135 20.28 -11.89 13.99
CA GLU A 135 19.87 -10.82 14.88
C GLU A 135 19.31 -9.61 14.11
N LEU A 136 18.03 -9.29 14.35
CA LEU A 136 17.36 -8.13 13.76
C LEU A 136 17.45 -6.90 14.68
N THR A 137 18.65 -6.34 14.85
CA THR A 137 18.85 -5.14 15.66
C THR A 137 18.92 -3.87 14.80
N PRO A 138 18.10 -2.84 15.08
CA PRO A 138 18.10 -1.60 14.32
C PRO A 138 19.29 -0.69 14.66
N ALA A 139 19.70 0.11 13.67
CA ALA A 139 20.84 1.03 13.76
C ALA A 139 20.79 1.98 14.97
N CYS A 140 19.59 2.40 15.38
CA CYS A 140 19.39 3.31 16.50
C CYS A 140 19.87 2.78 17.87
N LEU A 141 20.00 1.45 18.02
CA LEU A 141 20.52 0.81 19.23
C LEU A 141 22.04 0.60 19.19
N ILE A 142 22.69 0.90 18.07
CA ILE A 142 24.10 0.59 17.83
C ILE A 142 24.92 1.86 18.01
N SER A 143 25.97 1.78 18.83
CA SER A 143 26.93 2.87 19.05
C SER A 143 28.13 2.76 18.11
N SER A 144 28.67 1.56 17.96
CA SER A 144 29.74 1.22 17.02
C SER A 144 29.59 -0.22 16.56
N LYS A 145 30.15 -0.54 15.39
CA LYS A 145 30.26 -1.89 14.84
C LYS A 145 31.63 -2.11 14.22
N ASP A 146 32.10 -3.33 14.22
CA ASP A 146 33.28 -3.76 13.46
C ASP A 146 32.85 -4.43 12.17
N VAL A 147 33.70 -4.34 11.15
CA VAL A 147 33.56 -5.18 9.95
C VAL A 147 33.85 -6.63 10.33
N VAL A 148 32.95 -7.53 9.94
CA VAL A 148 33.08 -8.98 10.11
C VAL A 148 33.03 -9.65 8.74
N ARG A 149 33.56 -10.88 8.64
CA ARG A 149 33.45 -11.65 7.39
C ARG A 149 32.00 -12.10 7.20
N GLU A 150 31.69 -12.51 5.98
CA GLU A 150 30.39 -13.06 5.64
C GLU A 150 30.01 -14.20 6.61
N ARG A 151 28.79 -14.16 7.15
CA ARG A 151 28.23 -15.12 8.13
C ARG A 151 28.94 -15.20 9.49
N ASP A 152 30.00 -14.44 9.72
CA ASP A 152 30.59 -14.34 11.07
C ASP A 152 29.61 -13.62 12.01
N PRO A 153 29.57 -13.99 13.31
CA PRO A 153 28.75 -13.29 14.29
C PRO A 153 29.07 -11.79 14.34
N PRO A 154 28.05 -10.91 14.42
CA PRO A 154 28.28 -9.47 14.40
C PRO A 154 28.99 -9.01 15.68
N ARG A 155 29.85 -8.00 15.54
CA ARG A 155 30.54 -7.34 16.66
C ARG A 155 30.13 -5.89 16.72
N TRP A 156 29.23 -5.57 17.66
CA TRP A 156 28.69 -4.24 17.82
C TRP A 156 28.49 -3.89 19.29
N THR A 157 28.50 -2.59 19.60
CA THR A 157 28.30 -2.08 20.96
C THR A 157 26.95 -1.39 21.08
N LYS A 158 26.23 -1.68 22.16
CA LYS A 158 24.92 -1.08 22.41
C LYS A 158 25.05 0.38 22.84
N LYS A 159 24.23 1.24 22.25
CA LYS A 159 24.14 2.66 22.60
C LYS A 159 23.67 2.82 24.04
N PRO A 160 24.43 3.52 24.91
CA PRO A 160 24.07 3.67 26.31
C PRO A 160 22.85 4.59 26.48
N GLY A 161 22.05 4.32 27.51
CA GLY A 161 20.94 5.19 27.93
C GLY A 161 19.64 5.08 27.13
N LEU A 162 19.62 4.36 26.00
CA LEU A 162 18.38 4.17 25.23
C LEU A 162 17.58 2.99 25.80
N GLN A 163 16.42 3.27 26.38
CA GLN A 163 15.42 2.28 26.78
C GLN A 163 14.16 2.44 25.91
N PRO A 164 14.13 1.84 24.70
CA PRO A 164 12.98 1.94 23.83
C PRO A 164 11.82 1.12 24.37
N THR A 165 10.59 1.56 24.10
CA THR A 165 9.41 0.72 24.31
C THR A 165 9.36 -0.37 23.24
N SER A 166 8.64 -1.47 23.52
CA SER A 166 8.52 -2.59 22.59
C SER A 166 7.90 -2.17 21.25
N SER A 167 6.91 -1.28 21.27
CA SER A 167 6.24 -0.79 20.06
C SER A 167 7.20 -0.03 19.14
N TRP A 168 8.07 0.79 19.72
CA TRP A 168 9.07 1.55 18.97
C TRP A 168 10.18 0.64 18.44
N LEU A 169 10.62 -0.32 19.24
CA LEU A 169 11.60 -1.30 18.79
C LEU A 169 11.05 -2.12 17.62
N ASN A 170 9.80 -2.58 17.70
CA ASN A 170 9.13 -3.29 16.62
C ASN A 170 9.04 -2.44 15.34
N TYR A 171 8.73 -1.16 15.46
CA TYR A 171 8.74 -0.23 14.34
C TYR A 171 10.14 -0.14 13.69
N MET A 172 11.19 0.06 14.49
CA MET A 172 12.55 0.19 13.98
C MET A 172 13.07 -1.12 13.34
N VAL A 173 12.72 -2.28 13.91
CA VAL A 173 13.03 -3.58 13.30
C VAL A 173 12.31 -3.76 11.97
N ARG A 174 11.05 -3.31 11.87
CA ARG A 174 10.31 -3.34 10.61
C ARG A 174 11.01 -2.52 9.53
N GLU A 175 11.57 -1.36 9.84
CA GLU A 175 12.34 -0.56 8.86
C GLU A 175 13.55 -1.33 8.31
N VAL A 176 14.28 -2.06 9.16
CA VAL A 176 15.41 -2.93 8.72
C VAL A 176 14.93 -4.01 7.76
N LEU A 177 13.80 -4.64 8.07
CA LEU A 177 13.21 -5.67 7.21
C LEU A 177 12.70 -5.09 5.89
N GLN A 178 12.17 -3.86 5.89
CA GLN A 178 11.73 -3.19 4.66
C GLN A 178 12.93 -2.77 3.79
N ASP A 179 14.05 -2.40 4.40
CA ASP A 179 15.29 -2.15 3.68
C ASP A 179 15.81 -3.43 3.00
N PHE A 180 15.81 -4.57 3.71
CA PHE A 180 16.09 -5.87 3.10
C PHE A 180 15.13 -6.17 1.94
N GLN A 181 13.82 -5.92 2.13
CA GLN A 181 12.82 -6.16 1.08
C GLN A 181 13.11 -5.40 -0.20
N MET A 182 13.37 -4.10 -0.09
CA MET A 182 13.57 -3.23 -1.25
C MET A 182 14.89 -3.50 -1.98
N ASN A 183 15.93 -3.92 -1.26
CA ASN A 183 17.24 -4.16 -1.86
C ASN A 183 17.39 -5.60 -2.39
N CYS A 184 16.84 -6.59 -1.68
CA CYS A 184 17.11 -8.01 -1.95
C CYS A 184 15.97 -8.70 -2.71
N LEU A 185 14.71 -8.48 -2.32
CA LEU A 185 13.60 -9.26 -2.87
C LEU A 185 13.31 -8.93 -4.32
N GLN A 186 12.83 -9.94 -5.05
CA GLN A 186 12.43 -9.83 -6.44
C GLN A 186 11.34 -10.85 -6.72
N VAL A 187 10.25 -10.40 -7.36
CA VAL A 187 9.19 -11.30 -7.84
C VAL A 187 9.73 -12.13 -8.99
N ALA A 188 9.51 -13.44 -8.92
CA ALA A 188 9.85 -14.35 -10.00
C ALA A 188 8.93 -14.13 -11.21
N ASP A 189 9.55 -14.14 -12.38
CA ASP A 189 8.91 -13.97 -13.67
C ASP A 189 7.92 -15.10 -13.99
N ASN A 190 8.31 -16.33 -13.66
CA ASN A 190 7.50 -17.53 -13.75
C ASN A 190 7.10 -18.00 -12.35
N PRO A 191 6.13 -18.94 -12.22
CA PRO A 191 5.93 -19.65 -10.96
C PRO A 191 7.26 -20.11 -10.38
N TYR A 192 7.43 -19.92 -9.07
CA TYR A 192 8.70 -20.18 -8.41
C TYR A 192 9.18 -21.61 -8.65
N ASP A 193 10.43 -21.70 -9.09
CA ASP A 193 11.17 -22.95 -9.28
C ASP A 193 12.51 -22.80 -8.59
N GLU A 194 12.83 -23.75 -7.69
CA GLU A 194 14.00 -23.65 -6.82
C GLU A 194 15.31 -23.75 -7.61
N ASP A 195 15.37 -24.61 -8.61
CA ASP A 195 16.55 -24.78 -9.46
C ASP A 195 16.82 -23.53 -10.30
N ALA A 196 15.78 -22.97 -10.92
CA ALA A 196 15.88 -21.69 -11.64
C ALA A 196 16.27 -20.53 -10.73
N ALA A 197 15.74 -20.49 -9.50
CA ALA A 197 16.07 -19.46 -8.51
C ALA A 197 17.53 -19.57 -8.04
N ASN A 198 18.05 -20.79 -7.85
CA ASN A 198 19.44 -21.04 -7.47
C ASN A 198 20.44 -20.72 -8.60
N ALA A 199 19.99 -20.72 -9.86
CA ALA A 199 20.82 -20.32 -11.01
C ALA A 199 21.00 -18.79 -11.13
N LEU A 200 20.20 -17.99 -10.42
CA LEU A 200 20.30 -16.53 -10.45
C LEU A 200 21.40 -16.03 -9.51
N PRO A 201 22.04 -14.89 -9.82
CA PRO A 201 23.00 -14.26 -8.92
C PRO A 201 22.40 -13.98 -7.54
N MET A 202 23.18 -14.25 -6.50
CA MET A 202 22.85 -13.86 -5.13
C MET A 202 22.94 -12.34 -4.96
N LYS A 203 22.23 -11.80 -3.97
CA LYS A 203 22.33 -10.40 -3.57
C LYS A 203 22.91 -10.29 -2.18
N HIS A 204 23.97 -9.52 -2.05
CA HIS A 204 24.59 -9.18 -0.79
C HIS A 204 23.70 -8.23 0.03
N PHE A 205 23.64 -8.43 1.35
CA PHE A 205 23.02 -7.49 2.27
C PHE A 205 23.74 -7.44 3.61
N GLU A 206 24.00 -6.23 4.11
CA GLU A 206 24.60 -5.99 5.42
C GLU A 206 23.56 -5.38 6.37
N PHE A 207 23.36 -6.02 7.51
CA PHE A 207 22.49 -5.53 8.57
C PHE A 207 23.14 -4.38 9.33
N PRO A 208 22.34 -3.57 10.06
CA PRO A 208 22.88 -2.52 10.90
C PRO A 208 23.95 -2.99 11.89
N THR A 209 23.87 -4.23 12.36
CA THR A 209 24.83 -4.88 13.28
C THR A 209 26.20 -5.18 12.66
N GLY A 210 26.32 -5.10 11.33
CA GLY A 210 27.50 -5.51 10.57
C GLY A 210 27.46 -6.96 10.09
N TYR A 211 26.50 -7.77 10.57
CA TYR A 211 26.25 -9.10 9.99
C TYR A 211 25.91 -8.95 8.52
N ASN A 212 26.52 -9.76 7.67
CA ASN A 212 26.32 -9.72 6.23
C ASN A 212 26.34 -11.13 5.62
N ASP A 213 25.56 -11.32 4.56
CA ASP A 213 25.40 -12.59 3.85
C ASP A 213 24.92 -12.34 2.42
N ASP A 214 25.06 -13.36 1.58
CA ASP A 214 24.56 -13.40 0.21
C ASP A 214 23.26 -14.20 0.12
N TYR A 215 22.20 -13.56 -0.37
CA TYR A 215 20.86 -14.14 -0.45
C TYR A 215 20.54 -14.59 -1.89
N GLY A 216 20.36 -15.89 -2.08
CA GLY A 216 19.96 -16.53 -3.34
C GLY A 216 18.45 -16.73 -3.45
N ALA A 217 18.01 -17.98 -3.62
CA ALA A 217 16.62 -18.35 -3.93
C ALA A 217 15.56 -17.78 -2.98
N ILE A 218 15.88 -17.59 -1.70
CA ILE A 218 14.96 -16.99 -0.71
C ILE A 218 14.42 -15.62 -1.15
N ARG A 219 15.21 -14.86 -1.92
CA ARG A 219 14.84 -13.53 -2.39
C ARG A 219 13.71 -13.55 -3.43
N LEU A 220 13.47 -14.71 -4.05
CA LEU A 220 12.37 -14.97 -4.97
C LEU A 220 11.24 -15.74 -4.29
N MET A 221 11.57 -16.65 -3.37
CA MET A 221 10.59 -17.46 -2.65
C MET A 221 9.64 -16.61 -1.79
N ILE A 222 10.17 -15.65 -1.02
CA ILE A 222 9.35 -14.79 -0.14
C ILE A 222 8.26 -14.03 -0.92
N PRO A 223 8.59 -13.28 -2.00
CA PRO A 223 7.58 -12.54 -2.75
C PRO A 223 6.68 -13.41 -3.63
N GLU A 224 7.04 -14.68 -3.91
CA GLU A 224 6.17 -15.60 -4.66
C GLU A 224 4.81 -15.75 -4.00
N ALA A 225 4.78 -15.72 -2.66
CA ALA A 225 3.56 -15.80 -1.87
C ALA A 225 2.47 -14.79 -2.29
N LEU A 226 2.84 -13.64 -2.88
CA LEU A 226 1.88 -12.65 -3.40
C LEU A 226 1.12 -13.17 -4.62
N PHE A 227 1.74 -14.03 -5.43
CA PHE A 227 1.21 -14.53 -6.69
C PHE A 227 0.71 -15.97 -6.58
N ASP A 228 1.42 -16.81 -5.82
CA ASP A 228 1.04 -18.16 -5.49
C ASP A 228 1.14 -18.40 -3.96
N PRO A 229 0.02 -18.24 -3.22
CA PRO A 229 0.00 -18.47 -1.78
C PRO A 229 -0.05 -19.95 -1.38
N SER A 230 -0.10 -20.89 -2.32
CA SER A 230 -0.30 -22.32 -2.03
C SER A 230 0.82 -22.92 -1.16
N ASN A 231 2.03 -22.39 -1.27
CA ASN A 231 3.20 -22.88 -0.55
C ASN A 231 3.43 -22.17 0.80
N VAL A 232 2.58 -21.21 1.17
CA VAL A 232 2.74 -20.46 2.42
C VAL A 232 2.08 -21.20 3.59
N LYS A 233 2.90 -21.57 4.58
CA LYS A 233 2.40 -22.16 5.83
C LYS A 233 1.51 -21.15 6.58
N GLY A 234 0.32 -21.58 6.98
CA GLY A 234 -0.61 -20.78 7.80
C GLY A 234 -1.51 -19.81 7.02
N VAL A 235 -1.41 -19.79 5.69
CA VAL A 235 -2.31 -19.04 4.81
C VAL A 235 -3.44 -19.98 4.37
N GLY A 236 -4.69 -19.58 4.61
CA GLY A 236 -5.86 -20.41 4.26
C GLY A 236 -5.96 -20.64 2.75
N THR A 237 -6.48 -21.81 2.34
CA THR A 237 -6.59 -22.23 0.93
C THR A 237 -7.48 -21.34 0.06
N SER A 238 -8.23 -20.41 0.66
CA SER A 238 -9.11 -19.46 -0.03
C SER A 238 -8.45 -18.13 -0.38
N ILE A 239 -7.17 -17.92 -0.04
CA ILE A 239 -6.49 -16.65 -0.29
C ILE A 239 -6.05 -16.59 -1.75
N LEU A 240 -6.37 -15.47 -2.41
CA LEU A 240 -6.03 -15.24 -3.81
C LEU A 240 -4.69 -14.52 -3.93
N GLY A 241 -3.83 -15.01 -4.82
CA GLY A 241 -2.70 -14.25 -5.33
C GLY A 241 -3.14 -13.12 -6.27
N VAL A 242 -2.23 -12.20 -6.63
CA VAL A 242 -2.56 -10.97 -7.38
C VAL A 242 -3.23 -11.26 -8.73
N GLY A 243 -2.76 -12.25 -9.49
CA GLY A 243 -3.37 -12.62 -10.77
C GLY A 243 -4.84 -13.07 -10.63
N PRO A 244 -5.13 -14.14 -9.86
CA PRO A 244 -6.51 -14.57 -9.57
C PRO A 244 -7.40 -13.48 -8.94
N LEU A 245 -6.83 -12.62 -8.09
CA LEU A 245 -7.54 -11.50 -7.47
C LEU A 245 -8.11 -10.55 -8.53
N VAL A 246 -7.30 -10.17 -9.52
CA VAL A 246 -7.73 -9.32 -10.65
C VAL A 246 -8.77 -10.01 -11.52
N THR A 247 -8.54 -11.26 -11.92
CA THR A 247 -9.50 -11.97 -12.80
C THR A 247 -10.84 -12.20 -12.12
N THR A 248 -10.84 -12.43 -10.79
CA THR A 248 -12.07 -12.55 -10.00
C THR A 248 -12.82 -11.22 -9.98
N SER A 249 -12.12 -10.10 -9.70
CA SER A 249 -12.69 -8.76 -9.70
C SER A 249 -13.34 -8.40 -11.05
N VAL A 250 -12.64 -8.65 -12.16
CA VAL A 250 -13.20 -8.44 -13.52
C VAL A 250 -14.37 -9.39 -13.80
N GLY A 251 -14.31 -10.64 -13.31
CA GLY A 251 -15.37 -11.63 -13.47
C GLY A 251 -16.68 -11.28 -12.76
N MET A 252 -16.61 -10.48 -11.70
CA MET A 252 -17.77 -9.94 -10.95
C MET A 252 -18.38 -8.69 -11.61
N CYS A 253 -17.72 -8.13 -12.63
CA CYS A 253 -18.19 -6.98 -13.39
C CYS A 253 -19.04 -7.41 -14.60
N ASP A 254 -19.88 -6.51 -15.09
CA ASP A 254 -20.70 -6.74 -16.29
C ASP A 254 -19.83 -6.99 -17.53
N MET A 255 -20.31 -7.81 -18.45
CA MET A 255 -19.51 -8.35 -19.56
C MET A 255 -19.00 -7.25 -20.52
N ASP A 256 -19.79 -6.20 -20.69
CA ASP A 256 -19.55 -5.05 -21.58
C ASP A 256 -18.38 -4.17 -21.12
N ILE A 257 -18.14 -4.07 -19.81
CA ILE A 257 -17.06 -3.26 -19.25
C ILE A 257 -15.73 -4.02 -19.10
N ARG A 258 -15.73 -5.36 -19.10
CA ARG A 258 -14.52 -6.19 -18.93
C ARG A 258 -13.40 -5.87 -19.94
N PRO A 259 -13.67 -5.66 -21.25
CA PRO A 259 -12.64 -5.26 -22.19
C PRO A 259 -11.91 -3.98 -21.79
N SER A 260 -12.65 -2.99 -21.29
CA SER A 260 -12.10 -1.70 -20.83
C SER A 260 -11.27 -1.87 -19.55
N LEU A 261 -11.70 -2.74 -18.63
CA LEU A 261 -10.97 -3.05 -17.39
C LEU A 261 -9.63 -3.75 -17.68
N TYR A 262 -9.61 -4.78 -18.55
CA TYR A 262 -8.35 -5.42 -18.97
C TYR A 262 -7.47 -4.49 -19.81
N GLY A 263 -8.07 -3.60 -20.61
CA GLY A 263 -7.37 -2.60 -21.40
C GLY A 263 -6.73 -1.47 -20.58
N SER A 264 -6.93 -1.46 -19.26
CA SER A 264 -6.46 -0.42 -18.35
C SER A 264 -6.29 -0.96 -16.93
N VAL A 265 -5.33 -1.87 -16.74
CA VAL A 265 -4.97 -2.38 -15.40
C VAL A 265 -3.93 -1.47 -14.77
N VAL A 266 -4.33 -0.65 -13.80
CA VAL A 266 -3.46 0.32 -13.11
C VAL A 266 -2.87 -0.31 -11.85
N VAL A 267 -1.55 -0.34 -11.72
CA VAL A 267 -0.84 -0.90 -10.56
C VAL A 267 -0.28 0.22 -9.69
N THR A 268 -0.63 0.20 -8.39
CA THR A 268 -0.22 1.19 -7.39
C THR A 268 0.03 0.53 -6.02
N GLY A 269 0.47 1.32 -5.04
CA GLY A 269 0.75 0.87 -3.68
C GLY A 269 2.22 0.51 -3.47
N GLY A 270 2.72 0.72 -2.24
CA GLY A 270 4.15 0.58 -1.93
C GLY A 270 4.72 -0.82 -2.12
N ASN A 271 3.93 -1.87 -1.94
CA ASN A 271 4.37 -3.25 -2.12
C ASN A 271 4.46 -3.65 -3.61
N SER A 272 3.72 -2.96 -4.48
CA SER A 272 3.84 -3.12 -5.94
C SER A 272 5.16 -2.57 -6.53
N CYS A 273 5.99 -1.93 -5.68
CA CYS A 273 7.32 -1.46 -6.04
C CYS A 273 8.38 -2.58 -6.01
N LEU A 274 8.05 -3.77 -5.53
CA LEU A 274 8.93 -4.94 -5.63
C LEU A 274 9.33 -5.18 -7.09
N GLN A 275 10.62 -5.45 -7.31
CA GLN A 275 11.16 -5.70 -8.64
C GLN A 275 10.43 -6.88 -9.30
N GLY A 276 9.98 -6.71 -10.55
CA GLY A 276 9.27 -7.75 -11.32
C GLY A 276 7.77 -7.87 -11.03
N PHE A 277 7.20 -7.12 -10.08
CA PHE A 277 5.78 -7.23 -9.71
C PHE A 277 4.84 -7.01 -10.91
N SER A 278 5.03 -5.91 -11.66
CA SER A 278 4.21 -5.59 -12.83
C SER A 278 4.38 -6.59 -13.97
N ASP A 279 5.61 -7.10 -14.17
CA ASP A 279 5.94 -8.03 -15.25
C ASP A 279 5.31 -9.41 -15.01
N ARG A 280 5.44 -9.92 -13.78
CA ARG A 280 4.75 -11.15 -13.36
C ARG A 280 3.24 -11.01 -13.46
N LEU A 281 2.67 -9.90 -12.99
CA LEU A 281 1.23 -9.66 -13.11
C LEU A 281 0.77 -9.63 -14.57
N ASN A 282 1.53 -8.97 -15.45
CA ASN A 282 1.24 -8.94 -16.88
C ASN A 282 1.17 -10.36 -17.46
N ARG A 283 2.15 -11.20 -17.13
CA ARG A 283 2.22 -12.60 -17.59
C ARG A 283 1.06 -13.44 -17.08
N ASP A 284 0.78 -13.37 -15.79
CA ASP A 284 -0.32 -14.08 -15.15
C ASP A 284 -1.66 -13.73 -15.82
N LEU A 285 -1.88 -12.43 -16.08
CA LEU A 285 -3.10 -11.96 -16.72
C LEU A 285 -3.14 -12.26 -18.23
N ALA A 286 -2.03 -12.23 -18.93
CA ALA A 286 -1.98 -12.52 -20.37
C ALA A 286 -2.47 -13.94 -20.66
N SER A 287 -2.17 -14.90 -19.78
CA SER A 287 -2.66 -16.28 -19.90
C SER A 287 -4.14 -16.47 -19.59
N LYS A 288 -4.75 -15.56 -18.81
CA LYS A 288 -6.13 -15.66 -18.31
C LYS A 288 -7.11 -14.73 -19.02
N THR A 289 -6.60 -13.69 -19.68
CA THR A 289 -7.42 -12.71 -20.41
C THR A 289 -7.95 -13.36 -21.69
N PRO A 290 -9.26 -13.26 -21.98
CA PRO A 290 -9.82 -13.77 -23.23
C PRO A 290 -9.08 -13.19 -24.45
N PRO A 291 -8.76 -13.99 -25.49
CA PRO A 291 -8.02 -13.49 -26.66
C PRO A 291 -8.70 -12.35 -27.42
N SER A 292 -10.02 -12.16 -27.24
CA SER A 292 -10.78 -11.05 -27.80
C SER A 292 -10.57 -9.71 -27.07
N MET A 293 -9.99 -9.72 -25.87
CA MET A 293 -9.74 -8.55 -25.05
C MET A 293 -8.25 -8.20 -25.05
N ARG A 294 -7.94 -6.90 -25.17
CA ARG A 294 -6.56 -6.42 -25.09
C ARG A 294 -6.18 -6.18 -23.63
N LEU A 295 -5.15 -6.87 -23.14
CA LEU A 295 -4.55 -6.59 -21.84
C LEU A 295 -3.57 -5.40 -21.93
N LYS A 296 -3.62 -4.50 -20.95
CA LYS A 296 -2.62 -3.44 -20.77
C LYS A 296 -2.39 -3.16 -19.29
N ILE A 297 -1.17 -3.44 -18.82
CA ILE A 297 -0.69 -2.99 -17.50
C ILE A 297 -0.20 -1.55 -17.60
N ILE A 298 -0.56 -0.74 -16.62
CA ILE A 298 -0.18 0.66 -16.46
C ILE A 298 0.39 0.79 -15.05
N SER A 299 1.66 1.16 -14.95
CA SER A 299 2.30 1.45 -13.66
C SER A 299 3.20 2.65 -13.82
N ALA A 300 3.17 3.58 -12.86
CA ALA A 300 4.09 4.70 -12.87
C ALA A 300 5.55 4.23 -12.80
N ASN A 301 6.44 4.95 -13.50
CA ASN A 301 7.86 4.60 -13.62
C ASN A 301 8.63 4.95 -12.34
N SER A 302 8.24 6.02 -11.65
CA SER A 302 8.84 6.41 -10.38
C SER A 302 8.21 5.64 -9.21
N LEU A 303 9.06 5.16 -8.29
CA LEU A 303 8.66 4.52 -7.03
C LEU A 303 7.70 5.42 -6.23
N ASN A 304 7.99 6.73 -6.18
CA ASN A 304 7.18 7.69 -5.45
C ASN A 304 5.80 7.87 -6.10
N GLU A 305 5.74 7.95 -7.43
CA GLU A 305 4.46 8.08 -8.14
C GLU A 305 3.59 6.84 -7.95
N ARG A 306 4.20 5.65 -7.98
CA ARG A 306 3.48 4.39 -7.76
C ARG A 306 2.99 4.27 -6.32
N ARG A 307 3.82 4.64 -5.34
CA ARG A 307 3.49 4.59 -3.91
C ARG A 307 2.42 5.61 -3.52
N PHE A 308 2.44 6.80 -4.12
CA PHE A 308 1.56 7.92 -3.77
C PHE A 308 0.53 8.22 -4.87
N GLY A 309 0.16 7.24 -5.69
CA GLY A 309 -0.74 7.41 -6.83
C GLY A 309 -2.09 8.05 -6.44
N ALA A 310 -2.70 7.62 -5.33
CA ALA A 310 -3.93 8.23 -4.83
C ALA A 310 -3.75 9.70 -4.41
N TRP A 311 -2.60 10.07 -3.83
CA TRP A 311 -2.32 11.46 -3.46
C TRP A 311 -2.13 12.34 -4.70
N ILE A 312 -1.38 11.85 -5.68
CA ILE A 312 -1.18 12.54 -6.97
C ILE A 312 -2.53 12.71 -7.69
N GLY A 313 -3.36 11.67 -7.71
CA GLY A 313 -4.70 11.72 -8.25
C GLY A 313 -5.59 12.75 -7.56
N GLY A 314 -5.51 12.82 -6.23
CA GLY A 314 -6.19 13.85 -5.43
C GLY A 314 -5.76 15.26 -5.82
N SER A 315 -4.45 15.49 -5.95
CA SER A 315 -3.89 16.78 -6.39
C SER A 315 -4.33 17.17 -7.81
N ILE A 316 -4.39 16.21 -8.73
CA ILE A 316 -4.87 16.46 -10.09
C ILE A 316 -6.37 16.80 -10.06
N LEU A 317 -7.18 15.96 -9.39
CA LEU A 317 -8.63 16.10 -9.32
C LEU A 317 -9.03 17.45 -8.70
N SER A 318 -8.43 17.83 -7.57
CA SER A 318 -8.72 19.10 -6.89
C SER A 318 -8.34 20.34 -7.70
N SER A 319 -7.45 20.20 -8.68
CA SER A 319 -6.99 21.28 -9.55
C SER A 319 -7.85 21.44 -10.81
N LEU A 320 -8.81 20.53 -11.07
CA LEU A 320 -9.69 20.63 -12.22
C LEU A 320 -10.78 21.69 -11.98
N GLY A 321 -11.00 22.57 -12.97
CA GLY A 321 -12.06 23.59 -12.91
C GLY A 321 -13.47 22.98 -12.81
N SER A 322 -13.71 21.86 -13.49
CA SER A 322 -14.97 21.12 -13.42
C SER A 322 -15.23 20.48 -12.05
N PHE A 323 -14.18 20.21 -11.26
CA PHE A 323 -14.31 19.63 -9.93
C PHE A 323 -14.74 20.64 -8.87
N GLN A 324 -14.61 21.96 -9.13
CA GLN A 324 -14.94 22.98 -8.13
C GLN A 324 -16.40 22.97 -7.70
N GLN A 325 -17.30 22.40 -8.50
CA GLN A 325 -18.73 22.25 -8.18
C GLN A 325 -19.04 21.01 -7.32
N MET A 326 -18.06 20.11 -7.12
CA MET A 326 -18.23 18.86 -6.40
C MET A 326 -17.94 18.97 -4.91
N TRP A 327 -17.25 20.03 -4.48
CA TRP A 327 -16.94 20.26 -3.07
C TRP A 327 -18.20 20.31 -2.23
N LEU A 328 -18.15 19.66 -1.07
CA LEU A 328 -19.15 19.81 -0.03
C LEU A 328 -18.79 21.05 0.76
N SER A 329 -19.62 22.09 0.71
CA SER A 329 -19.36 23.31 1.48
C SER A 329 -19.79 23.16 2.93
N ARG A 330 -19.17 23.94 3.82
CA ARG A 330 -19.59 24.00 5.23
C ARG A 330 -21.05 24.43 5.38
N HIS A 331 -21.50 25.38 4.56
CA HIS A 331 -22.88 25.87 4.59
C HIS A 331 -23.88 24.74 4.30
N GLU A 332 -23.63 23.94 3.26
CA GLU A 332 -24.49 22.78 2.95
C GLU A 332 -24.45 21.73 4.07
N TYR A 333 -23.31 21.55 4.74
CA TYR A 333 -23.20 20.68 5.92
C TYR A 333 -24.03 21.21 7.10
N GLU A 334 -24.02 22.52 7.37
CA GLU A 334 -24.83 23.11 8.44
C GLU A 334 -26.34 22.99 8.18
N GLU A 335 -26.76 23.02 6.91
CA GLU A 335 -28.16 22.86 6.51
C GLU A 335 -28.63 21.39 6.49
N SER A 336 -27.83 20.50 5.89
CA SER A 336 -28.22 19.12 5.62
C SER A 336 -27.60 18.09 6.58
N GLY A 337 -26.68 18.53 7.43
CA GLY A 337 -25.89 17.67 8.30
C GLY A 337 -25.10 16.62 7.53
N LYS A 338 -25.00 15.44 8.14
CA LYS A 338 -24.24 14.28 7.64
C LYS A 338 -24.81 13.63 6.37
N ILE A 339 -26.06 13.95 6.01
CA ILE A 339 -26.73 13.39 4.80
C ILE A 339 -26.01 13.85 3.51
N ILE A 340 -25.31 14.97 3.55
CA ILE A 340 -24.55 15.50 2.42
C ILE A 340 -23.52 14.51 1.83
N LEU A 341 -23.08 13.51 2.63
CA LEU A 341 -22.18 12.44 2.16
C LEU A 341 -22.73 11.62 1.00
N ASP A 342 -24.05 11.58 0.81
CA ASP A 342 -24.67 10.86 -0.30
C ASP A 342 -24.31 11.46 -1.66
N ARG A 343 -23.74 12.68 -1.69
CA ARG A 343 -23.16 13.30 -2.89
C ARG A 343 -21.73 12.84 -3.20
N CYS A 344 -21.02 12.27 -2.22
CA CYS A 344 -19.68 11.71 -2.41
C CYS A 344 -19.79 10.20 -2.65
N THR A 345 -19.74 9.78 -3.91
CA THR A 345 -19.80 8.36 -4.32
C THR A 345 -18.45 7.67 -4.33
#